data_AF-A0A645ASY6-F1
#
_entry.id   AF-A0A645ASY6-F1
#
_cell.length_a   1.000
_cell.length_b   1.000
_cell.length_c   1.000
_cell.angle_alpha   90.00
_cell.angle_beta   90.00
_cell.angle_gamma   90.00
#
_symmetry.space_group_name_H-M   'P 1'
#
loop_
_entity.id
_entity.type
_entity.pdbx_description
1 polymer ?
#
loop_
_entity_poly.entity_id
_entity_poly.type
_entity_poly.pdbx_seq_one_letter_code
_entity_poly.pdbx_strand_id
1 'polypeptide(L)'
;MEDTAKFSTMKNGYNRYEVDEEVKHLTEALKEANMQMERYRRLAEQANEQLVTIKDRYHVLITELSVREKAADDISRIALKEANQIISTAQNNADSIVQEALATARLLLIEISRIANEAHDVKSDMQDRLNALQKTLDEFAIIEPIDARFLVR
;
A
#
# COMPACT_ATOMS: atom_id res chain seq x y z
N MET A 1 -34.92 15.26 -66.65
CA MET A 1 -34.89 15.38 -68.13
C MET A 1 -34.12 14.16 -68.61
N GLU A 2 -34.83 13.06 -68.86
CA GLU A 2 -34.24 11.88 -69.51
C GLU A 2 -34.15 12.19 -70.99
N ASP A 3 -32.92 12.34 -71.48
CA ASP A 3 -32.65 12.49 -72.90
C ASP A 3 -32.81 11.10 -73.52
N THR A 4 -34.04 10.75 -73.90
CA THR A 4 -34.31 9.46 -74.56
C THR A 4 -33.69 9.51 -75.95
N ALA A 5 -32.49 8.94 -76.11
CA ALA A 5 -31.87 8.74 -77.40
C ALA A 5 -32.83 7.97 -78.31
N LYS A 6 -33.35 8.62 -79.36
CA LYS A 6 -34.25 8.00 -80.33
C LYS A 6 -33.42 7.45 -81.48
N PHE A 7 -33.45 6.13 -81.66
CA PHE A 7 -32.84 5.47 -82.82
C PHE A 7 -33.49 5.90 -84.13
N SER A 8 -32.71 6.06 -85.19
CA SER A 8 -33.24 6.36 -86.52
C SER A 8 -34.01 5.17 -87.11
N THR A 9 -35.07 5.43 -87.86
CA THR A 9 -35.93 4.39 -88.47
C THR A 9 -35.69 4.26 -89.97
N MET A 10 -35.43 3.04 -90.43
CA MET A 10 -35.37 2.62 -91.84
C MET A 10 -36.69 1.94 -92.26
N LYS A 11 -36.83 1.65 -93.56
CA LYS A 11 -38.06 1.08 -94.18
C LYS A 11 -38.62 -0.17 -93.49
N ASN A 12 -37.79 -0.91 -92.74
CA ASN A 12 -38.12 -2.15 -92.05
C ASN A 12 -37.78 -2.15 -90.53
N GLY A 13 -37.61 -0.99 -89.87
CA GLY A 13 -37.36 -0.92 -88.41
C GLY A 13 -36.26 0.06 -88.01
N TYR A 14 -35.72 -0.07 -86.80
CA TYR A 14 -34.64 0.79 -86.29
C TYR A 14 -33.29 0.49 -86.96
N ASN A 15 -32.41 1.49 -87.02
CA ASN A 15 -31.05 1.34 -87.50
C ASN A 15 -30.29 0.36 -86.61
N ARG A 16 -30.01 -0.81 -87.18
CA ARG A 16 -29.34 -1.92 -86.48
C ARG A 16 -28.00 -1.51 -85.86
N TYR A 17 -27.22 -0.66 -86.53
CA TYR A 17 -25.90 -0.27 -86.01
C TYR A 17 -26.01 0.66 -84.79
N GLU A 18 -26.98 1.58 -84.78
CA GLU A 18 -27.22 2.46 -83.63
C GLU A 18 -27.73 1.66 -82.42
N VAL A 19 -28.60 0.68 -82.67
CA VAL A 19 -29.13 -0.21 -81.62
C VAL A 19 -28.05 -1.14 -81.09
N ASP A 20 -27.26 -1.78 -81.95
CA ASP A 20 -26.20 -2.71 -81.55
C ASP A 20 -25.10 -1.99 -80.74
N GLU A 21 -24.74 -0.76 -81.10
CA GLU A 21 -23.78 0.06 -80.34
C GLU A 21 -24.34 0.51 -78.98
N GLU A 22 -25.60 0.94 -78.90
CA GLU A 22 -26.21 1.32 -77.61
C GLU A 22 -26.40 0.10 -76.69
N VAL A 23 -26.78 -1.06 -77.24
CA VAL A 23 -26.84 -2.32 -76.49
C VAL A 23 -25.47 -2.69 -75.94
N LYS A 24 -24.41 -2.51 -76.72
CA LYS A 24 -23.04 -2.76 -76.27
C LYS A 24 -22.63 -1.80 -75.16
N HIS A 25 -22.88 -0.50 -75.30
CA HIS A 25 -22.61 0.51 -74.28
C HIS A 25 -23.35 0.21 -72.97
N LEU A 26 -24.65 -0.08 -73.03
CA LEU A 26 -25.45 -0.46 -71.86
C LEU A 26 -24.95 -1.76 -71.22
N THR A 27 -24.51 -2.72 -72.02
CA THR A 27 -23.94 -3.99 -71.51
C THR A 27 -22.62 -3.74 -70.78
N GLU A 28 -21.77 -2.87 -71.30
CA GLU A 28 -20.51 -2.46 -70.66
C GLU A 28 -20.76 -1.69 -69.36
N ALA A 29 -21.68 -0.72 -69.37
CA ALA A 29 -22.09 0.04 -68.19
C ALA A 29 -22.71 -0.87 -67.10
N LEU A 30 -23.56 -1.81 -67.50
CA LEU A 30 -24.13 -2.81 -66.58
C LEU A 30 -23.03 -3.68 -65.96
N LYS A 31 -22.04 -4.08 -66.75
CA LYS A 31 -20.90 -4.87 -66.26
C LYS A 31 -20.07 -4.07 -65.25
N GLU A 32 -19.80 -2.80 -65.53
CA GLU A 32 -19.07 -1.92 -64.63
C GLU A 32 -19.83 -1.67 -63.32
N ALA A 33 -21.12 -1.38 -63.41
CA ALA A 33 -21.99 -1.22 -62.24
C ALA A 33 -22.03 -2.49 -61.38
N ASN A 34 -22.14 -3.67 -61.99
CA ASN A 34 -22.12 -4.95 -61.27
C ASN A 34 -20.78 -5.20 -60.57
N MET A 35 -19.65 -4.92 -61.24
CA MET A 35 -18.33 -5.02 -60.61
C MET A 35 -18.20 -4.09 -59.40
N GLN A 36 -18.70 -2.86 -59.53
CA GLN A 36 -18.63 -1.89 -58.45
C GLN A 36 -19.55 -2.28 -57.27
N MET A 37 -20.75 -2.79 -57.55
CA MET A 37 -21.66 -3.31 -56.54
C MET A 37 -21.03 -4.46 -55.75
N GLU A 38 -20.35 -5.38 -56.44
CA GLU A 38 -19.67 -6.51 -55.81
C GLU A 38 -18.49 -6.06 -54.93
N ARG A 39 -17.78 -5.00 -55.33
CA ARG A 39 -16.72 -4.39 -54.50
C ARG A 39 -17.30 -3.76 -53.24
N TYR A 40 -18.39 -3.01 -53.35
CA TYR A 40 -19.04 -2.41 -52.18
C TYR A 40 -19.59 -3.47 -51.23
N ARG A 41 -20.15 -4.56 -51.76
CA ARG A 41 -20.63 -5.68 -50.95
C ARG A 41 -19.50 -6.28 -50.12
N ARG A 42 -18.35 -6.57 -50.73
CA ARG A 42 -17.17 -7.07 -50.02
C ARG A 42 -16.65 -6.11 -48.96
N LEU A 43 -16.61 -4.81 -49.26
CA LEU A 43 -16.20 -3.79 -48.28
C LEU A 43 -17.16 -3.73 -47.08
N ALA A 44 -18.47 -3.82 -47.32
CA ALA A 44 -19.48 -3.83 -46.26
C ALA A 44 -19.34 -5.08 -45.38
N GLU A 45 -19.06 -6.23 -45.98
CA GLU A 45 -18.87 -7.50 -45.27
C GLU A 45 -17.62 -7.45 -44.39
N GLN A 46 -16.49 -6.97 -44.93
CA GLN A 46 -15.25 -6.75 -44.17
C GLN A 46 -15.43 -5.75 -43.03
N ALA A 47 -16.13 -4.63 -43.27
CA ALA A 47 -16.41 -3.65 -42.23
C ALA A 47 -17.27 -4.25 -41.11
N ASN A 48 -18.23 -5.12 -41.45
CA ASN A 48 -19.08 -5.79 -40.47
C ASN A 48 -18.27 -6.80 -39.63
N GLU A 49 -17.38 -7.58 -40.24
CA GLU A 49 -16.48 -8.50 -39.52
C GLU A 49 -15.56 -7.75 -38.54
N GLN A 50 -15.00 -6.61 -38.97
CA GLN A 50 -14.19 -5.76 -38.10
C GLN A 50 -15.01 -5.19 -36.94
N LEU A 51 -16.24 -4.77 -37.20
CA LEU A 51 -17.14 -4.24 -36.16
C LEU A 51 -17.44 -5.30 -35.11
N VAL A 52 -17.78 -6.53 -35.53
CA VAL A 52 -18.01 -7.66 -34.62
C VAL A 52 -16.76 -7.92 -33.77
N THR A 53 -15.59 -7.99 -34.40
CA THR A 53 -14.31 -8.20 -33.69
C THR A 53 -14.04 -7.10 -32.65
N ILE A 54 -14.27 -5.83 -33.00
CA ILE A 54 -14.09 -4.71 -32.08
C ILE A 54 -15.08 -4.80 -30.92
N LYS A 55 -16.34 -5.16 -31.20
CA LYS A 55 -17.38 -5.29 -30.18
C LYS A 55 -17.05 -6.41 -29.17
N ASP A 56 -16.55 -7.54 -29.65
CA ASP A 56 -16.14 -8.65 -28.79
C ASP A 56 -14.96 -8.25 -27.91
N ARG A 57 -13.94 -7.62 -28.48
CA ARG A 57 -12.79 -7.09 -27.72
C ARG A 57 -13.22 -6.06 -26.68
N TYR A 58 -14.16 -5.18 -27.03
CA TYR A 58 -14.68 -4.18 -26.12
C TYR A 58 -15.45 -4.81 -24.95
N HIS A 59 -16.24 -5.86 -25.22
CA HIS A 59 -16.92 -6.59 -24.16
C HIS A 59 -15.94 -7.24 -23.19
N VAL A 60 -14.91 -7.92 -23.70
CA VAL A 60 -13.84 -8.49 -22.87
C VAL A 60 -13.15 -7.40 -22.04
N LEU A 61 -12.80 -6.27 -22.64
CA LEU A 61 -12.16 -5.16 -21.94
C LEU A 61 -13.02 -4.61 -20.79
N ILE A 62 -14.33 -4.44 -21.00
CA ILE A 62 -15.26 -4.01 -19.94
C ILE A 62 -15.27 -5.01 -18.79
N THR A 63 -15.36 -6.31 -19.10
CA THR A 63 -15.39 -7.34 -18.05
C THR A 63 -14.09 -7.34 -17.25
N GLU A 64 -12.94 -7.21 -17.91
CA GLU A 64 -11.65 -7.14 -17.25
C GLU A 64 -11.52 -5.88 -16.39
N LEU A 65 -11.95 -4.72 -16.90
CA LEU A 65 -11.95 -3.47 -16.16
C LEU A 65 -12.80 -3.58 -14.88
N SER A 66 -13.99 -4.15 -14.97
CA SER A 66 -14.88 -4.36 -13.83
C SER A 66 -14.27 -5.28 -12.76
N VAL A 67 -13.61 -6.37 -13.19
CA VAL A 67 -12.88 -7.26 -12.28
C VAL A 67 -11.73 -6.54 -11.58
N ARG A 68 -10.95 -5.75 -12.33
CA ARG A 68 -9.84 -4.97 -11.77
C ARG A 68 -10.31 -3.90 -10.79
N GLU A 69 -11.41 -3.21 -11.10
CA GLU A 69 -12.00 -2.19 -10.23
C GLU A 69 -12.47 -2.82 -8.91
N LYS A 70 -13.17 -3.95 -8.97
CA LYS A 70 -13.60 -4.68 -7.77
C LYS A 70 -12.41 -5.16 -6.93
N ALA A 71 -11.36 -5.68 -7.58
CA ALA A 71 -10.15 -6.10 -6.89
C ALA A 71 -9.44 -4.92 -6.21
N ALA A 72 -9.40 -3.75 -6.86
CA ALA A 72 -8.81 -2.55 -6.28
C ALA A 72 -9.59 -2.09 -5.03
N ASP A 73 -10.92 -2.06 -5.08
CA ASP A 73 -11.76 -1.71 -3.94
C ASP A 73 -11.59 -2.69 -2.77
N ASP A 74 -11.53 -4.00 -3.06
CA ASP A 74 -11.27 -5.03 -2.05
C ASP A 74 -9.88 -4.86 -1.42
N ILE A 75 -8.84 -4.54 -2.21
CA ILE A 75 -7.49 -4.26 -1.70
C ILE A 75 -7.51 -3.04 -0.78
N SER A 76 -8.15 -1.94 -1.18
CA SER A 76 -8.25 -0.74 -0.36
C SER A 76 -8.95 -1.02 0.97
N ARG A 77 -10.04 -1.80 0.95
CA ARG A 77 -10.76 -2.19 2.17
C ARG A 77 -9.91 -3.07 3.08
N ILE A 78 -9.20 -4.05 2.53
CA ILE A 78 -8.31 -4.94 3.30
C ILE A 78 -7.17 -4.13 3.91
N ALA A 79 -6.52 -3.27 3.13
CA ALA A 79 -5.41 -2.42 3.60
C ALA A 79 -5.84 -1.52 4.76
N LEU A 80 -7.04 -0.91 4.70
CA LEU A 80 -7.59 -0.12 5.80
C LEU A 80 -7.84 -0.97 7.06
N LYS A 81 -8.42 -2.16 6.89
CA LYS A 81 -8.66 -3.07 8.01
C LYS A 81 -7.35 -3.50 8.68
N GLU A 82 -6.36 -3.86 7.87
CA GLU A 82 -5.04 -4.29 8.34
C GLU A 82 -4.29 -3.14 9.03
N ALA A 83 -4.31 -1.94 8.46
CA ALA A 83 -3.76 -0.75 9.09
C ALA A 83 -4.38 -0.49 10.48
N ASN A 84 -5.72 -0.60 10.60
CA ASN A 84 -6.40 -0.45 11.88
C ASN A 84 -6.00 -1.55 12.88
N GLN A 85 -5.80 -2.78 12.43
CA GLN A 85 -5.31 -3.88 13.28
C GLN A 85 -3.88 -3.62 13.76
N ILE A 86 -3.00 -3.12 12.89
CA ILE A 86 -1.62 -2.74 13.25
C ILE A 86 -1.65 -1.63 14.30
N ILE A 87 -2.44 -0.59 14.10
CA ILE A 87 -2.57 0.52 15.05
C ILE A 87 -3.06 0.01 16.41
N SER A 88 -4.13 -0.80 16.42
CA SER A 88 -4.68 -1.36 17.67
C SER A 88 -3.66 -2.25 18.39
N THR A 89 -2.90 -3.07 17.65
CA THR A 89 -1.86 -3.92 18.23
C THR A 89 -0.71 -3.08 18.78
N ALA A 90 -0.26 -2.06 18.06
CA ALA A 90 0.78 -1.15 18.50
C ALA A 90 0.37 -0.40 19.78
N GLN A 91 -0.88 0.03 19.88
CA GLN A 91 -1.42 0.68 21.06
C GLN A 91 -1.42 -0.27 22.28
N ASN A 92 -1.95 -1.49 22.12
CA ASN A 92 -1.95 -2.49 23.20
C ASN A 92 -0.53 -2.82 23.67
N ASN A 93 0.42 -2.94 22.74
CA ASN A 93 1.83 -3.18 23.06
C ASN A 93 2.45 -2.00 23.81
N ALA A 94 2.17 -0.76 23.40
CA ALA A 94 2.64 0.43 24.08
C ALA A 94 2.10 0.51 25.51
N ASP A 95 0.82 0.25 25.71
CA ASP A 95 0.18 0.22 27.03
C ASP A 95 0.81 -0.84 27.92
N SER A 96 1.08 -2.03 27.39
CA SER A 96 1.75 -3.11 28.12
C SER A 96 3.17 -2.72 28.56
N ILE A 97 3.96 -2.09 27.68
CA ILE A 97 5.31 -1.63 28.00
C ILE A 97 5.27 -0.57 29.12
N VAL A 98 4.33 0.38 29.05
CA VAL A 98 4.19 1.41 30.08
C VAL A 98 3.80 0.79 31.44
N GLN A 99 2.90 -0.18 31.45
CA GLN A 99 2.52 -0.88 32.67
C GLN A 99 3.69 -1.66 33.29
N GLU A 100 4.46 -2.37 32.46
CA GLU A 100 5.65 -3.12 32.89
C GLU A 100 6.74 -2.20 33.43
N ALA A 101 7.02 -1.09 32.74
CA ALA A 101 7.96 -0.08 33.19
C ALA A 101 7.54 0.53 34.54
N LEU A 102 6.24 0.82 34.72
CA LEU A 102 5.71 1.33 35.98
C LEU A 102 5.82 0.31 37.12
N ALA A 103 5.52 -0.96 36.85
CA ALA A 103 5.68 -2.04 37.82
C ALA A 103 7.15 -2.19 38.25
N THR A 104 8.07 -2.15 37.28
CA THR A 104 9.51 -2.21 37.52
C THR A 104 9.99 -1.02 38.35
N ALA A 105 9.55 0.20 38.02
CA ALA A 105 9.90 1.39 38.80
C ALA A 105 9.42 1.30 40.25
N ARG A 106 8.22 0.75 40.50
CA ARG A 106 7.71 0.51 41.86
C ARG A 106 8.57 -0.47 42.63
N LEU A 107 9.01 -1.57 42.00
CA LEU A 107 9.92 -2.54 42.63
C LEU A 107 11.26 -1.89 43.00
N LEU A 108 11.83 -1.10 42.09
CA LEU A 108 13.08 -0.36 42.35
C LEU A 108 12.93 0.62 43.52
N LEU A 109 11.80 1.33 43.65
CA LEU A 109 11.56 2.25 44.76
C LEU A 109 11.48 1.53 46.12
N ILE A 110 10.85 0.35 46.16
CA ILE A 110 10.80 -0.49 47.36
C ILE A 110 12.22 -0.93 47.73
N GLU A 111 13.01 -1.35 46.75
CA GLU A 111 14.39 -1.80 46.97
C GLU A 111 15.31 -0.66 47.44
N ILE A 112 15.19 0.54 46.87
CA ILE A 112 15.91 1.73 47.33
C ILE A 112 15.55 2.04 48.78
N SER A 113 14.27 1.96 49.14
CA SER A 113 13.80 2.22 50.50
C SER A 113 14.35 1.19 51.50
N ARG A 114 14.41 -0.09 51.10
CA ARG A 114 15.06 -1.14 51.89
C ARG A 114 16.54 -0.86 52.11
N ILE A 115 17.28 -0.54 51.04
CA ILE A 115 18.71 -0.22 51.11
C ILE A 115 18.96 1.01 52.00
N ALA A 116 18.10 2.03 51.92
CA ALA A 116 18.22 3.22 52.75
C ALA A 116 18.06 2.91 54.25
N ASN A 117 17.11 2.03 54.60
CA ASN A 117 16.94 1.57 55.98
C ASN A 117 18.16 0.75 56.45
N GLU A 118 18.63 -0.20 55.63
CA GLU A 118 19.82 -1.00 55.96
C GLU A 118 21.06 -0.12 56.15
N ALA A 119 21.25 0.90 55.30
CA ALA A 119 22.34 1.86 55.44
C ALA A 119 22.21 2.71 56.71
N HIS A 120 20.97 3.08 57.10
CA HIS A 120 20.71 3.78 58.34
C HIS A 120 21.08 2.92 59.56
N ASP A 121 20.69 1.65 59.56
CA ASP A 121 21.01 0.71 60.64
C ASP A 121 22.52 0.51 60.77
N VAL A 122 23.23 0.29 59.66
CA VAL A 122 24.70 0.20 59.64
C VAL A 122 25.35 1.48 60.18
N LYS A 123 24.82 2.66 59.82
CA LYS A 123 25.32 3.93 60.34
C LYS A 123 25.12 4.01 61.86
N SER A 124 23.95 3.63 62.37
CA SER A 124 23.67 3.60 63.81
C SER A 124 24.64 2.68 64.54
N ASP A 125 24.81 1.45 64.05
CA ASP A 125 25.75 0.48 64.61
C ASP A 125 27.19 1.02 64.65
N MET A 126 27.62 1.72 63.60
CA MET A 126 28.93 2.36 63.56
C MET A 126 29.06 3.50 64.60
N GLN A 127 28.03 4.32 64.76
CA GLN A 127 28.01 5.38 65.76
C GLN A 127 28.13 4.82 67.18
N ASP A 128 27.40 3.75 67.49
CA ASP A 128 27.46 3.09 68.79
C ASP A 128 28.86 2.52 69.08
N ARG A 129 29.49 1.90 68.09
CA ARG A 129 30.88 1.42 68.20
C ARG A 129 31.88 2.56 68.41
N LEU A 130 31.72 3.68 67.71
CA LEU A 130 32.58 4.85 67.89
C LEU A 130 32.43 5.44 69.30
N ASN A 131 31.19 5.55 69.80
CA ASN A 131 30.92 6.01 71.16
C ASN A 131 31.56 5.09 72.20
N ALA A 132 31.50 3.76 72.00
CA ALA A 132 32.14 2.80 72.87
C ALA A 132 33.68 2.93 72.87
N LEU A 133 34.29 3.11 71.69
CA LEU A 133 35.72 3.35 71.56
C LEU A 133 36.15 4.66 72.23
N GLN A 134 35.37 5.74 72.05
CA GLN A 134 35.61 7.01 72.72
C GLN A 134 35.58 6.86 74.24
N LYS A 135 34.56 6.18 74.78
CA LYS A 135 34.48 5.90 76.22
C LYS A 135 35.69 5.10 76.71
N THR A 136 36.13 4.11 75.94
CA THR A 136 37.34 3.32 76.29
C THR A 136 38.60 4.19 76.30
N LEU A 137 38.70 5.16 75.38
CA LEU A 137 39.80 6.11 75.33
C LEU A 137 39.77 7.06 76.54
N ASP A 138 38.60 7.54 76.94
CA ASP A 138 38.43 8.43 78.10
C ASP A 138 38.75 7.70 79.43
N GLU A 139 38.47 6.41 79.53
CA GLU A 139 38.83 5.55 80.67
C GLU A 139 40.33 5.19 80.70
N PHE A 140 41.07 5.47 79.62
CA PHE A 140 42.49 5.17 79.53
C PHE A 140 43.32 6.14 80.39
N ALA A 141 43.65 5.73 81.61
CA ALA A 141 44.51 6.49 82.50
C ALA A 141 45.97 6.49 82.02
N ILE A 142 46.51 7.68 81.76
CA ILE A 142 47.95 7.86 81.54
C ILE A 142 48.62 7.86 82.92
N ILE A 143 49.48 6.87 83.17
CA ILE A 143 50.35 6.87 84.35
C ILE A 143 51.28 8.08 84.20
N GLU A 144 51.15 9.08 85.08
CA GLU A 144 52.12 10.17 85.13
C GLU A 144 53.52 9.59 85.38
N PRO A 145 54.54 10.05 84.64
CA PRO A 145 55.90 9.56 84.84
C PRO A 145 56.33 9.87 86.28
N ILE A 146 56.72 8.82 87.01
CA ILE A 146 57.29 8.94 88.36
C ILE A 146 58.49 9.90 88.27
N ASP A 147 58.44 11.00 89.02
CA ASP A 147 59.54 11.97 89.08
C ASP A 147 60.83 11.23 89.48
N ALA A 148 61.82 11.26 88.60
CA ALA A 148 63.09 10.54 88.75
C ALA A 148 63.86 10.95 90.01
N ARG A 149 63.46 12.04 90.69
CA ARG A 149 63.96 12.43 92.01
C ARG A 149 63.63 11.43 93.12
N PHE A 150 62.64 10.56 92.94
CA PHE A 150 62.28 9.52 93.90
C PHE A 150 63.02 8.18 93.69
N LEU A 151 63.87 8.07 92.66
CA LEU A 151 64.59 6.82 92.32
C LEU A 151 66.08 6.82 92.69
N VAL A 152 66.59 7.87 93.32
CA VAL A 152 67.99 7.91 93.79
C VAL A 152 68.01 8.16 95.30
N ARG A 153 68.30 7.10 96.05
CA ARG A 153 68.82 7.16 97.41
C ARG A 153 70.20 6.50 97.42
#